data_AF-A0A9X2P1D8-F1
#
_entry.id   AF-A0A9X2P1D8-F1
#
_cell.length_a   1.000
_cell.length_b   1.000
_cell.length_c   1.000
_cell.angle_alpha   90.00
_cell.angle_beta   90.00
_cell.angle_gamma   90.00
#
_symmetry.space_group_name_H-M   'P 1'
#
loop_
_entity.id
_entity.type
_entity.pdbx_description
1 polymer ?
#
loop_
_entity_poly.entity_id
_entity_poly.type
_entity_poly.pdbx_seq_one_letter_code
_entity_poly.pdbx_strand_id
1 'polypeptide(L)'
;PLKCEIMAEKQDIAMNQFQIVSGAPYVYVELADGSQGKIKKSNLLSEMFQYRGDVSDNYDNFIENGIYQIYSGSNVTNAPDGISFGFLLVFKTKFYLAQIALEVRLGNIAVKLRTNSGPAWSGWKSVTLT
;
A
#
# COMPACT_ATOMS: atom_id res chain seq x y z
N PRO A 1 2.85 54.10 15.05
CA PRO A 1 2.46 52.66 15.17
C PRO A 1 1.58 52.26 13.98
N LEU A 2 2.19 51.70 12.93
CA LEU A 2 1.53 51.42 11.63
C LEU A 2 1.97 50.08 11.03
N LYS A 3 2.59 49.19 11.83
CA LYS A 3 3.16 47.92 11.34
C LYS A 3 2.30 46.68 11.63
N CYS A 4 1.21 46.81 12.39
CA CYS A 4 0.40 45.66 12.80
C CYS A 4 -0.86 45.45 11.94
N GLU A 5 -1.35 46.49 11.26
CA GLU A 5 -2.61 46.40 10.50
C GLU A 5 -2.47 45.60 9.18
N ILE A 6 -1.26 45.46 8.64
CA ILE A 6 -1.02 44.77 7.35
C ILE A 6 -0.85 43.25 7.53
N MET A 7 -0.75 42.74 8.77
CA MET A 7 -0.62 41.29 9.03
C MET A 7 -1.97 40.55 9.03
N ALA A 8 -3.09 41.26 8.92
CA ALA A 8 -4.44 40.71 9.06
C ALA A 8 -5.04 40.15 7.76
N GLU A 9 -4.42 40.34 6.59
CA GLU A 9 -5.10 40.10 5.30
C GLU A 9 -5.07 38.66 4.79
N LYS A 10 -4.32 37.75 5.42
CA LYS A 10 -4.36 36.32 5.07
C LYS A 10 -4.45 35.47 6.33
N GLN A 11 -5.65 35.41 6.90
CA GLN A 11 -5.96 34.38 7.88
C GLN A 11 -5.93 33.01 7.19
N ASP A 12 -5.27 32.05 7.83
CA ASP A 12 -5.35 30.65 7.42
C ASP A 12 -6.81 30.19 7.49
N ILE A 13 -7.23 29.43 6.49
CA ILE A 13 -8.57 28.84 6.45
C ILE A 13 -8.55 27.63 7.39
N ALA A 14 -9.53 27.52 8.28
CA ALA A 14 -9.65 26.35 9.14
C ALA A 14 -9.89 25.09 8.29
N MET A 15 -9.31 23.95 8.67
CA MET A 15 -9.36 22.70 7.88
C MET A 15 -10.81 22.27 7.51
N ASN A 16 -11.77 22.52 8.41
CA ASN A 16 -13.20 22.21 8.20
C ASN A 16 -13.90 23.16 7.22
N GLN A 17 -13.26 24.26 6.83
CA GLN A 17 -13.75 25.22 5.84
C GLN A 17 -13.13 24.99 4.45
N PHE A 18 -12.29 23.97 4.29
CA PHE A 18 -11.74 23.63 2.98
C PHE A 18 -12.85 23.23 2.01
N GLN A 19 -12.79 23.80 0.81
CA GLN A 19 -13.70 23.43 -0.28
C GLN A 19 -13.57 21.95 -0.64
N ILE A 20 -14.70 21.30 -0.93
CA ILE A 20 -14.72 19.96 -1.51
C ILE A 20 -14.28 20.08 -2.97
N VAL A 21 -13.13 19.48 -3.31
CA VAL A 21 -12.55 19.50 -4.65
C VAL A 21 -12.46 18.10 -5.23
N SER A 22 -12.62 17.96 -6.56
CA SER A 22 -12.44 16.69 -7.27
C SER A 22 -10.98 16.39 -7.62
N GLY A 23 -10.07 17.34 -7.39
CA GLY A 23 -8.65 17.17 -7.62
C GLY A 23 -7.82 18.28 -6.98
N ALA A 24 -6.58 17.93 -6.62
CA ALA A 24 -5.58 18.87 -6.11
C ALA A 24 -4.18 18.44 -6.56
N PRO A 25 -3.24 19.37 -6.75
CA PRO A 25 -1.84 19.03 -7.04
C PRO A 25 -1.12 18.38 -5.86
N TYR A 26 -1.60 18.60 -4.63
CA TYR A 26 -0.99 18.13 -3.39
C TYR A 26 -2.05 17.61 -2.42
N VAL A 27 -1.63 16.73 -1.52
CA VAL A 27 -2.36 16.35 -0.30
C VAL A 27 -1.60 16.91 0.89
N TYR A 28 -2.31 17.62 1.77
CA TYR A 28 -1.74 18.12 3.02
C TYR A 28 -1.73 17.00 4.07
N VAL A 29 -0.64 16.92 4.83
CA VAL A 29 -0.42 15.85 5.82
C VAL A 29 0.20 16.44 7.10
N GLU A 30 0.08 15.71 8.20
CA GLU A 30 0.80 15.97 9.44
C GLU A 30 2.07 15.10 9.48
N LEU A 31 3.20 15.71 9.76
CA LEU A 31 4.49 15.03 9.92
C LEU A 31 4.63 14.51 11.36
N ALA A 32 5.56 13.58 11.58
CA ALA A 32 5.75 12.96 12.90
C ALA A 32 6.15 13.95 14.01
N ASP A 33 6.69 15.11 13.65
CA ASP A 33 7.02 16.21 14.58
C ASP A 33 5.85 17.19 14.81
N GLY A 34 4.66 16.88 14.28
CA GLY A 34 3.46 17.71 14.38
C GLY A 34 3.43 18.90 13.41
N SER A 35 4.48 19.09 12.59
CA SER A 35 4.48 20.12 11.55
C SER A 35 3.66 19.70 10.33
N GLN A 36 3.27 20.66 9.50
CA GLN A 36 2.47 20.41 8.31
C GLN A 36 3.34 20.22 7.07
N GLY A 37 3.07 19.17 6.31
CA GLY A 37 3.71 18.85 5.04
C GLY A 37 2.72 18.78 3.88
N LYS A 38 3.25 18.60 2.67
CA LYS A 38 2.45 18.31 1.46
C LYS A 38 3.10 17.22 0.64
N ILE A 39 2.32 16.24 0.22
CA ILE A 39 2.75 15.19 -0.71
C ILE A 39 2.23 15.56 -2.10
N LYS A 40 3.10 15.53 -3.13
CA LYS A 40 2.68 15.68 -4.53
C LYS A 40 1.69 14.57 -4.87
N LYS A 41 0.58 14.89 -5.55
CA LYS A 41 -0.41 13.88 -5.96
C LYS A 41 0.23 12.70 -6.71
N SER A 42 1.27 12.94 -7.51
CA SER A 42 2.03 11.91 -8.23
C SER A 42 2.76 10.91 -7.32
N ASN A 43 3.15 11.34 -6.12
CA ASN A 43 3.91 10.53 -5.17
C ASN A 43 2.99 9.83 -4.16
N LEU A 44 1.77 10.33 -3.97
CA LEU A 44 0.87 9.82 -2.94
C LEU A 44 0.63 8.30 -3.04
N LEU A 45 0.40 7.78 -4.25
CA LEU A 45 0.15 6.36 -4.43
C LEU A 45 1.37 5.50 -4.05
N SER A 46 2.59 5.91 -4.41
CA SER A 46 3.79 5.16 -3.99
C SER A 46 4.02 5.25 -2.48
N GLU A 47 3.73 6.39 -1.87
CA GLU A 47 3.81 6.56 -0.41
C GLU A 47 2.74 5.76 0.34
N MET A 48 1.60 5.46 -0.29
CA MET A 48 0.52 4.66 0.29
C MET A 48 0.66 3.16 0.01
N PHE A 49 1.30 2.78 -1.10
CA PHE A 49 1.49 1.39 -1.52
C PHE A 49 2.84 0.85 -0.99
N GLN A 50 3.03 0.97 0.32
CA GLN A 50 4.35 0.80 0.95
C GLN A 50 4.84 -0.64 0.94
N TYR A 51 6.18 -0.75 0.88
CA TYR A 51 6.88 -1.94 1.31
C TYR A 51 6.65 -2.20 2.80
N ARG A 52 6.19 -3.40 3.15
CA ARG A 52 5.80 -3.79 4.51
C ARG A 52 6.76 -4.81 5.14
N GLY A 53 7.89 -5.08 4.50
CA GLY A 53 8.88 -6.06 4.96
C GLY A 53 8.76 -7.42 4.26
N ASP A 54 9.46 -8.40 4.81
CA ASP A 54 9.51 -9.77 4.27
C ASP A 54 8.28 -10.60 4.66
N VAL A 55 7.92 -11.55 3.80
CA VAL A 55 7.03 -12.65 4.15
C VAL A 55 7.82 -13.66 4.99
N SER A 56 7.62 -13.59 6.30
CA SER A 56 8.38 -14.35 7.32
C SER A 56 7.52 -15.31 8.15
N ASP A 57 6.23 -15.42 7.85
CA ASP A 57 5.26 -16.27 8.55
C ASP A 57 4.30 -16.94 7.55
N ASN A 58 3.26 -17.62 8.04
CA ASN A 58 2.15 -18.11 7.24
C ASN A 58 1.57 -17.00 6.35
N TYR A 59 1.48 -17.25 5.04
CA TYR A 59 0.96 -16.29 4.06
C TYR A 59 -0.45 -15.81 4.40
N ASP A 60 -1.24 -16.59 5.15
CA ASP A 60 -2.62 -16.26 5.53
C ASP A 60 -2.69 -15.07 6.50
N ASN A 61 -1.61 -14.80 7.23
CA ASN A 61 -1.51 -13.71 8.21
C ASN A 61 -1.25 -12.35 7.54
N PHE A 62 -0.83 -12.34 6.27
CA PHE A 62 -0.53 -11.13 5.50
C PHE A 62 -1.81 -10.54 4.90
N ILE A 63 -2.57 -9.84 5.74
CA ILE A 63 -3.90 -9.30 5.41
C ILE A 63 -3.92 -7.79 5.14
N GLU A 64 -2.84 -7.07 5.45
CA GLU A 64 -2.81 -5.62 5.32
C GLU A 64 -2.39 -5.19 3.92
N ASN A 65 -3.06 -4.14 3.40
CA ASN A 65 -2.79 -3.61 2.07
C ASN A 65 -1.32 -3.20 1.93
N GLY A 66 -0.65 -3.69 0.88
CA GLY A 66 0.72 -3.29 0.56
C GLY A 66 1.54 -4.34 -0.18
N ILE A 67 2.85 -4.10 -0.22
CA ILE A 67 3.83 -4.96 -0.89
C ILE A 67 4.71 -5.61 0.17
N TYR A 68 4.83 -6.93 0.14
CA TYR A 68 5.78 -7.69 0.96
C TYR A 68 6.82 -8.37 0.07
N GLN A 69 8.04 -8.49 0.55
CA GLN A 69 9.12 -9.18 -0.17
C GLN A 69 9.04 -10.68 0.10
N ILE A 70 9.20 -11.48 -0.93
CA ILE A 70 9.33 -12.93 -0.83
C ILE A 70 10.81 -13.25 -1.00
N TYR A 71 11.38 -13.95 -0.02
CA TYR A 71 12.77 -14.40 -0.03
C TYR A 71 12.87 -15.87 0.36
N SER A 72 13.58 -16.67 -0.45
CA SER A 72 13.71 -18.11 -0.23
C SER A 72 14.53 -18.39 1.02
N GLY A 73 13.99 -19.17 1.95
CA GLY A 73 14.69 -19.60 3.17
C GLY A 73 14.00 -19.21 4.49
N SER A 74 12.88 -18.50 4.43
CA SER A 74 12.00 -18.31 5.59
C SER A 74 11.14 -19.56 5.82
N ASN A 75 10.99 -20.01 7.07
CA ASN A 75 10.11 -21.12 7.47
C ASN A 75 8.64 -20.69 7.38
N VAL A 76 8.16 -20.45 6.16
CA VAL A 76 6.81 -19.95 5.86
C VAL A 76 5.88 -21.11 5.52
N THR A 77 4.59 -20.94 5.83
CA THR A 77 3.53 -21.91 5.51
C THR A 77 2.48 -21.28 4.60
N ASN A 78 1.70 -22.11 3.91
CA ASN A 78 0.73 -21.69 2.88
C ASN A 78 1.35 -20.85 1.74
N ALA A 79 2.63 -21.05 1.46
CA ALA A 79 3.32 -20.41 0.34
C ALA A 79 2.81 -20.94 -1.02
N PRO A 80 2.77 -20.09 -2.06
CA PRO A 80 2.50 -20.55 -3.42
C PRO A 80 3.67 -21.36 -3.99
N ASP A 81 3.37 -22.50 -4.60
CA ASP A 81 4.38 -23.28 -5.32
C ASP A 81 4.99 -22.50 -6.50
N GLY A 82 6.30 -22.66 -6.70
CA GLY A 82 7.02 -22.05 -7.82
C GLY A 82 7.33 -20.56 -7.65
N ILE A 83 7.05 -19.99 -6.46
CA ILE A 83 7.52 -18.67 -6.04
C ILE A 83 8.58 -18.85 -4.95
N SER A 84 9.76 -18.30 -5.12
CA SER A 84 10.79 -18.27 -4.07
C SER A 84 11.46 -16.91 -3.91
N PHE A 85 11.46 -16.06 -4.93
CA PHE A 85 11.94 -14.67 -4.79
C PHE A 85 11.02 -13.73 -5.55
N GLY A 86 10.64 -12.62 -4.92
CA GLY A 86 9.81 -11.61 -5.56
C GLY A 86 8.98 -10.84 -4.57
N PHE A 87 7.71 -10.59 -4.91
CA PHE A 87 6.83 -9.80 -4.04
C PHE A 87 5.41 -10.34 -3.97
N LEU A 88 4.82 -10.19 -2.79
CA LEU A 88 3.42 -10.45 -2.47
C LEU A 88 2.68 -9.12 -2.42
N LEU A 89 1.70 -8.95 -3.30
CA LEU A 89 0.74 -7.86 -3.25
C LEU A 89 -0.47 -8.32 -2.45
N VAL A 90 -0.88 -7.54 -1.46
CA VAL A 90 -2.08 -7.79 -0.66
C VAL A 90 -3.08 -6.68 -0.90
N PHE A 91 -4.29 -7.04 -1.31
CA PHE A 91 -5.42 -6.15 -1.50
C PHE A 91 -6.57 -6.57 -0.60
N LYS A 92 -6.93 -5.71 0.36
CA LYS A 92 -8.02 -5.90 1.33
C LYS A 92 -9.03 -4.77 1.17
N THR A 93 -10.28 -5.18 0.97
CA THR A 93 -11.46 -4.33 1.05
C THR A 93 -12.16 -4.58 2.39
N LYS A 94 -13.39 -4.07 2.56
CA LYS A 94 -14.19 -4.33 3.76
C LYS A 94 -14.46 -5.82 4.02
N PHE A 95 -14.61 -6.62 2.96
CA PHE A 95 -15.03 -8.03 3.07
C PHE A 95 -14.19 -9.02 2.28
N TYR A 96 -13.40 -8.53 1.33
CA TYR A 96 -12.68 -9.38 0.39
C TYR A 96 -11.20 -9.07 0.43
N LEU A 97 -10.39 -10.13 0.43
CA LEU A 97 -8.95 -10.07 0.34
C LEU A 97 -8.48 -10.81 -0.91
N ALA A 98 -7.45 -10.29 -1.54
CA ALA A 98 -6.72 -10.93 -2.62
C ALA A 98 -5.22 -10.84 -2.35
N GLN A 99 -4.53 -11.92 -2.69
CA GLN A 99 -3.08 -11.97 -2.68
C GLN A 99 -2.58 -12.34 -4.08
N ILE A 100 -1.58 -11.61 -4.55
CA ILE A 100 -0.89 -11.86 -5.82
C ILE A 100 0.59 -12.01 -5.52
N ALA A 101 1.14 -13.20 -5.72
CA ALA A 101 2.56 -13.47 -5.59
C ALA A 101 3.21 -13.52 -6.96
N LEU A 102 4.29 -12.78 -7.13
CA LEU A 102 5.05 -12.70 -8.39
C LEU A 102 6.46 -13.22 -8.14
N GLU A 103 6.90 -14.15 -8.98
CA GLU A 103 8.29 -14.57 -9.06
C GLU A 103 9.05 -13.63 -9.98
N VAL A 104 10.24 -13.21 -9.54
CA VAL A 104 11.08 -12.26 -10.27
C VAL A 104 12.44 -12.82 -10.67
N ARG A 105 12.79 -14.06 -10.29
CA ARG A 105 14.05 -14.66 -10.76
C ARG A 105 14.06 -14.79 -12.27
N LEU A 106 15.21 -14.44 -12.84
CA LEU A 106 15.51 -14.63 -14.24
C LEU A 106 15.32 -16.12 -14.60
N GLY A 107 14.46 -16.39 -15.59
CA GLY A 107 14.18 -17.75 -16.09
C GLY A 107 12.93 -18.43 -15.52
N ASN A 108 12.27 -17.86 -14.50
CA ASN A 108 10.98 -18.31 -14.01
C ASN A 108 10.06 -17.09 -13.79
N ILE A 109 9.15 -16.82 -14.73
CA ILE A 109 8.13 -15.79 -14.53
C ILE A 109 6.84 -16.53 -14.16
N ALA A 110 6.49 -16.48 -12.89
CA ALA A 110 5.28 -17.10 -12.36
C ALA A 110 4.45 -16.07 -11.61
N VAL A 111 3.14 -16.06 -11.87
CA VAL A 111 2.17 -15.26 -11.14
C VAL A 111 1.16 -16.20 -10.49
N LYS A 112 0.97 -16.05 -9.19
CA LYS A 112 0.04 -16.84 -8.38
C LYS A 112 -0.96 -15.92 -7.72
N LEU A 113 -2.23 -16.31 -7.74
CA LEU A 113 -3.31 -15.54 -7.15
C LEU A 113 -4.14 -16.42 -6.21
N ARG A 114 -4.58 -15.84 -5.10
CA ARG A 114 -5.61 -16.41 -4.24
C ARG A 114 -6.48 -15.33 -3.63
N THR A 115 -7.65 -15.72 -3.15
CA THR A 115 -8.64 -14.81 -2.56
C THR A 115 -9.16 -15.36 -1.25
N ASN A 116 -9.64 -14.47 -0.39
CA ASN A 116 -10.41 -14.82 0.80
C ASN A 116 -11.69 -13.96 0.82
N SER A 117 -12.83 -14.63 0.91
CA SER A 117 -14.17 -14.05 0.96
C SER A 117 -15.01 -14.59 2.12
N GLY A 118 -14.37 -15.15 3.16
CA GLY A 118 -15.05 -15.89 4.21
C GLY A 118 -14.08 -16.43 5.27
N PRO A 119 -14.33 -17.62 5.85
CA PRO A 119 -13.52 -18.13 6.97
C PRO A 119 -12.14 -18.66 6.56
N ALA A 120 -11.89 -18.91 5.28
CA ALA A 120 -10.67 -19.55 4.79
C ALA A 120 -10.18 -18.96 3.46
N TRP A 121 -8.86 -19.06 3.24
CA TRP A 121 -8.23 -18.72 1.97
C TRP A 121 -8.53 -19.77 0.90
N SER A 122 -8.69 -19.33 -0.35
CA SER A 122 -8.63 -20.25 -1.48
C SER A 122 -7.23 -20.83 -1.63
N GLY A 123 -7.12 -21.98 -2.28
CA GLY A 123 -5.83 -22.44 -2.81
C GLY A 123 -5.23 -21.43 -3.79
N TRP A 124 -3.92 -21.48 -3.95
CA TRP A 124 -3.19 -20.68 -4.94
C TRP A 124 -3.49 -21.17 -6.36
N LYS A 125 -3.75 -20.24 -7.27
CA LYS A 125 -3.96 -20.51 -8.70
C LYS A 125 -2.86 -19.86 -9.53
N SER A 126 -2.34 -20.58 -10.53
CA SER A 126 -1.43 -20.01 -11.53
C SER A 126 -2.20 -19.12 -12.49
N VAL A 127 -1.61 -17.97 -12.82
CA VAL A 127 -2.06 -17.12 -13.92
C VAL A 127 -1.12 -17.33 -15.10
N THR A 128 -1.67 -17.81 -16.21
CA THR A 128 -0.95 -17.91 -17.48
C THR A 128 -1.46 -16.81 -18.39
N LEU A 129 -0.56 -15.94 -18.85
CA LEU A 129 -0.86 -14.97 -19.89
C LEU A 129 -0.65 -15.66 -21.23
N THR A 130 -1.75 -15.83 -21.97
CA THR A 130 -1.76 -16.39 -23.33
C THR A 130 -1.99 -15.31 -24.34
#